data_AF-A0A1V5FMP9-F1
#
_entry.id   AF-A0A1V5FMP9-F1
#
_cell.length_a   1.000
_cell.length_b   1.000
_cell.length_c   1.000
_cell.angle_alpha   90.00
_cell.angle_beta   90.00
_cell.angle_gamma   90.00
#
_symmetry.space_group_name_H-M   'P 1'
#
loop_
_entity.id
_entity.type
_entity.pdbx_description
1 polymer ?
#
loop_
_entity_poly.entity_id
_entity_poly.type
_entity_poly.pdbx_seq_one_letter_code
_entity_poly.pdbx_strand_id
1 'polypeptide(L)'
;MRTFSRQPQGRFARGRGFTLLEILIASVIFGLTSVAIITVLRTGVNAWRTGHRLSEVMQTARIAQDVVLRDLNNLMYLPEDQYNNVFKQQLQQLAQEVALDPDYDYLRGDRERRRERERRRREREREREENRGEDRREQDPLSLDRIAPPIDLTFEGQDGGDKDRLTFTRAYQPRWPGDPQTWGIRRVSFYVEDGTLYRKEEDAFSYSPGSIVNRRDLLANPRVQSLYDSLRGNTRIDLDAFFGMSTTESSYDQLASMYYDPELEVLVPRMVEIAEPLCEGVEVFNITYGYFRDEQWVEVGDWNSGATRYRDPPDLDFDFAQLEEQLEQVSRLGGIMLSPEQLFGRRSPDNLPGYVAVQLGVRAAEGVGRLYSFTFFHSLPQAQETDVYRDEMEFGDRPPPLREARRSRLDERYGDYYR
;
A
#
# COMPACT_ATOMS: atom_id res chain seq x y z
N MET A 1 86.62 -37.76 30.84
CA MET A 1 87.47 -36.55 30.94
C MET A 1 87.19 -35.67 29.71
N ARG A 2 86.31 -34.67 29.82
CA ARG A 2 85.97 -33.74 28.74
C ARG A 2 86.56 -32.37 29.10
N THR A 3 87.42 -31.87 28.22
CA THR A 3 88.11 -30.59 28.33
C THR A 3 87.11 -29.45 28.09
N PHE A 4 86.83 -28.68 29.14
CA PHE A 4 86.11 -27.41 29.04
C PHE A 4 86.97 -26.40 28.28
N SER A 5 86.71 -26.24 26.98
CA SER A 5 87.22 -25.11 26.21
C SER A 5 86.57 -23.84 26.74
N ARG A 6 87.32 -23.06 27.53
CA ARG A 6 86.95 -21.69 27.90
C ARG A 6 86.69 -20.91 26.62
N GLN A 7 85.43 -20.61 26.33
CA GLN A 7 85.09 -19.58 25.37
C GLN A 7 85.72 -18.26 25.85
N PRO A 8 86.40 -17.51 24.98
CA PRO A 8 86.99 -16.23 25.34
C PRO A 8 85.88 -15.32 25.85
N GLN A 9 86.03 -14.83 27.07
CA GLN A 9 85.23 -13.74 27.62
C GLN A 9 85.24 -12.63 26.57
N GLY A 10 84.09 -12.44 25.91
CA GLY A 10 83.90 -11.36 24.95
C GLY A 10 84.31 -10.08 25.64
N ARG A 11 85.37 -9.45 25.14
CA ARG A 11 85.76 -8.10 25.54
C ARG A 11 84.50 -7.27 25.40
N PHE A 12 83.91 -6.84 26.52
CA PHE A 12 82.89 -5.81 26.53
C PHE A 12 83.50 -4.64 25.77
N ALA A 13 83.08 -4.47 24.51
CA ALA A 13 83.49 -3.34 23.71
C ALA A 13 83.18 -2.12 24.58
N ARG A 14 84.23 -1.38 24.98
CA ARG A 14 84.06 -0.15 25.77
C ARG A 14 83.01 0.68 25.04
N GLY A 15 81.83 0.78 25.64
CA GLY A 15 80.68 1.41 25.01
C GLY A 15 81.08 2.82 24.63
N ARG A 16 81.21 3.08 23.33
CA ARG A 16 81.25 4.46 22.84
C ARG A 16 79.91 5.05 23.25
N GLY A 17 79.94 5.98 24.20
CA GLY A 17 78.75 6.75 24.54
C GLY A 17 78.23 7.43 23.29
N PHE A 18 76.90 7.55 23.19
CA PHE A 18 76.28 8.28 22.09
C PHE A 18 76.79 9.71 22.06
N THR A 19 77.18 10.17 20.88
CA THR A 19 77.53 11.57 20.68
C THR A 19 76.25 12.42 20.74
N LEU A 20 76.37 13.67 21.17
CA LEU A 20 75.24 14.61 21.23
C LEU A 20 74.60 14.81 19.84
N LEU A 21 75.42 14.72 18.78
CA LEU A 21 74.96 14.76 17.39
C LEU A 21 74.05 13.57 17.04
N GLU A 22 74.43 12.35 17.41
CA GLU A 22 73.61 11.15 17.15
C GLU A 22 72.24 11.25 17.85
N ILE A 23 72.20 11.76 19.08
CA ILE A 23 70.94 11.96 19.81
C ILE A 23 70.06 12.99 19.10
N LEU A 24 70.66 14.09 18.61
CA LEU A 24 69.93 15.13 17.88
C LEU A 24 69.40 14.62 16.53
N ILE A 25 70.18 13.84 15.79
CA ILE A 25 69.72 13.24 14.53
C ILE A 25 68.60 12.22 14.79
N ALA A 26 68.76 11.36 15.80
CA ALA A 26 67.76 10.37 16.15
C ALA A 26 66.42 11.03 16.57
N SER A 27 66.46 12.13 17.33
CA SER A 27 65.25 12.83 17.75
C SER A 27 64.52 13.51 16.58
N VAL A 28 65.25 14.08 15.62
CA VAL A 28 64.65 14.66 14.41
C VAL A 28 63.98 13.58 13.55
N ILE A 29 64.68 12.46 13.29
CA ILE A 29 64.11 11.35 12.52
C ILE A 29 62.87 10.80 13.23
N PHE A 30 62.94 10.59 14.54
CA PHE A 30 61.81 10.12 15.34
C PHE A 30 60.62 11.10 15.31
N GLY A 31 60.90 12.41 15.37
CA GLY A 31 59.87 13.44 15.24
C GLY A 31 59.18 13.39 13.89
N LEU A 32 59.94 13.33 12.80
CA LEU A 32 59.39 13.26 11.44
C LEU A 32 58.59 11.97 11.20
N THR A 33 59.08 10.81 11.65
CA THR A 33 58.36 9.54 11.50
C THR A 33 57.08 9.53 12.34
N SER A 34 57.12 10.07 13.56
CA SER A 34 55.92 10.20 14.42
C SER A 34 54.86 11.06 13.76
N VAL A 35 55.24 12.20 13.17
CA VAL A 35 54.31 13.09 12.43
C VAL A 35 53.70 12.37 11.22
N ALA A 36 54.50 11.63 10.45
CA ALA A 36 54.01 10.87 9.31
C ALA A 36 52.99 9.79 9.73
N ILE A 37 53.29 9.03 10.79
CA ILE A 37 52.40 8.01 11.34
C ILE A 37 51.10 8.63 11.83
N ILE A 38 51.16 9.73 12.59
CA ILE A 38 49.98 10.43 13.10
C ILE A 38 49.11 10.92 11.94
N THR A 39 49.72 11.41 10.86
CA THR A 39 48.99 11.89 9.68
C THR A 39 48.24 10.74 8.99
N VAL A 40 48.91 9.61 8.75
CA VAL A 40 48.28 8.42 8.14
C VAL A 40 47.16 7.89 9.01
N LEU A 41 47.37 7.79 10.33
CA LEU A 41 46.34 7.35 11.27
C LEU A 41 45.12 8.28 11.28
N ARG A 42 45.33 9.60 11.30
CA ARG A 42 44.23 10.57 11.22
C ARG A 42 43.44 10.43 9.93
N THR A 43 44.12 10.31 8.80
CA THR A 43 43.48 10.09 7.50
C THR A 43 42.70 8.77 7.48
N GLY A 44 43.28 7.68 8.00
CA GLY A 44 42.64 6.38 8.08
C GLY A 44 41.38 6.38 8.96
N VAL A 45 41.43 7.03 10.13
CA VAL A 45 40.28 7.16 11.04
C VAL A 45 39.17 8.00 10.40
N ASN A 46 39.52 9.10 9.72
CA ASN A 46 38.53 9.95 9.05
C ASN A 46 37.87 9.23 7.86
N ALA A 47 38.66 8.49 7.07
CA ALA A 47 38.15 7.67 5.97
C ALA A 47 37.21 6.57 6.50
N TRP A 48 37.61 5.88 7.58
CA TRP A 48 36.78 4.86 8.22
C TRP A 48 35.46 5.43 8.75
N ARG A 49 35.48 6.56 9.45
CA ARG A 49 34.25 7.22 9.95
C ARG A 49 33.32 7.64 8.80
N THR A 50 33.89 8.19 7.72
CA THR A 50 33.11 8.58 6.53
C THR A 50 32.49 7.36 5.85
N GLY A 51 33.27 6.28 5.69
CA GLY A 51 32.77 5.03 5.11
C GLY A 51 31.70 4.36 5.96
N HIS A 52 31.85 4.38 7.29
CA HIS A 52 30.86 3.82 8.21
C HIS A 52 29.52 4.57 8.10
N ARG A 53 29.54 5.91 8.19
CA ARG A 53 28.35 6.76 8.02
C ARG A 53 27.67 6.56 6.66
N LEU A 54 28.47 6.45 5.59
CA LEU A 54 27.93 6.16 4.25
C LEU A 54 27.24 4.80 4.19
N SER A 55 27.84 3.79 4.82
CA SER A 55 27.27 2.44 4.87
C SER A 55 25.95 2.42 5.63
N GLU A 56 25.82 3.16 6.74
CA GLU A 56 24.57 3.28 7.49
C GLU A 56 23.47 3.89 6.63
N VAL A 57 23.73 5.04 5.99
CA VAL A 57 22.76 5.71 5.11
C VAL A 57 22.34 4.79 3.95
N MET A 58 23.29 4.11 3.31
CA MET A 58 22.98 3.17 2.22
C MET A 58 22.16 1.97 2.69
N GLN A 59 22.43 1.44 3.89
CA GLN A 59 21.67 0.33 4.45
C GLN A 59 20.23 0.75 4.76
N THR A 60 20.03 1.89 5.41
CA THR A 60 18.70 2.39 5.75
C THR A 60 17.90 2.72 4.50
N ALA A 61 18.50 3.40 3.52
CA ALA A 61 17.86 3.70 2.23
C ALA A 61 17.45 2.41 1.49
N ARG A 62 18.31 1.37 1.52
CA ARG A 62 18.01 0.07 0.92
C ARG A 62 16.86 -0.64 1.63
N ILE A 63 16.81 -0.60 2.96
CA ILE A 63 15.69 -1.18 3.73
C ILE A 63 14.38 -0.49 3.33
N ALA A 64 14.37 0.84 3.27
CA ALA A 64 13.19 1.59 2.84
C ALA A 64 12.76 1.22 1.41
N GLN A 65 13.71 1.18 0.47
CA GLN A 65 13.46 0.74 -0.90
C GLN A 65 12.89 -0.69 -0.97
N ASP A 66 13.47 -1.64 -0.25
CA ASP A 66 13.03 -3.04 -0.24
C ASP A 66 11.61 -3.16 0.34
N VAL A 67 11.27 -2.36 1.35
CA VAL A 67 9.92 -2.31 1.92
C VAL A 67 8.91 -1.73 0.93
N VAL A 68 9.22 -0.60 0.28
CA VAL A 68 8.36 0.01 -0.74
C VAL A 68 8.14 -0.94 -1.91
N LEU A 69 9.22 -1.53 -2.44
CA LEU A 69 9.14 -2.49 -3.55
C LEU A 69 8.36 -3.74 -3.18
N ARG A 70 8.55 -4.28 -1.98
CA ARG A 70 7.77 -5.43 -1.50
C ARG A 70 6.28 -5.10 -1.44
N ASP A 71 5.92 -3.89 -1.02
CA ASP A 71 4.53 -3.48 -0.94
C ASP A 71 3.93 -3.24 -2.33
N LEU A 72 4.67 -2.59 -3.23
CA LEU A 72 4.29 -2.40 -4.63
C LEU A 72 4.15 -3.73 -5.39
N ASN A 73 5.04 -4.70 -5.14
CA ASN A 73 4.91 -6.05 -5.73
C ASN A 73 3.61 -6.77 -5.31
N ASN A 74 2.99 -6.36 -4.22
CA ASN A 74 1.71 -6.89 -3.74
C ASN A 74 0.54 -5.93 -4.04
N LEU A 75 0.74 -4.90 -4.86
CA LEU A 75 -0.28 -3.93 -5.24
C LEU A 75 -1.51 -4.64 -5.83
N MET A 76 -2.68 -4.32 -5.29
CA MET A 76 -3.96 -4.75 -5.83
C MET A 76 -4.47 -3.68 -6.79
N TYR A 77 -4.09 -3.84 -8.06
CA TYR A 77 -4.53 -2.98 -9.15
C TYR A 77 -5.62 -3.70 -9.94
N LEU A 78 -6.83 -3.76 -9.39
CA LEU A 78 -8.00 -4.33 -10.06
C LEU A 78 -9.14 -3.31 -10.04
N PRO A 79 -10.00 -3.27 -11.07
CA PRO A 79 -11.25 -2.54 -10.99
C PRO A 79 -12.07 -3.03 -9.80
N GLU A 80 -12.82 -2.11 -9.19
CA GLU A 80 -13.73 -2.40 -8.08
C GLU A 80 -14.65 -3.59 -8.40
N ASP A 81 -15.13 -3.69 -9.64
CA ASP A 81 -15.95 -4.80 -10.11
C ASP A 81 -15.26 -6.17 -10.07
N GLN A 82 -14.00 -6.23 -10.52
CA GLN A 82 -13.25 -7.49 -10.54
C GLN A 82 -12.91 -7.93 -9.11
N TYR A 83 -12.54 -6.98 -8.25
CA TYR A 83 -12.36 -7.25 -6.83
C TYR A 83 -13.66 -7.75 -6.20
N ASN A 84 -14.77 -7.05 -6.42
CA ASN A 84 -16.08 -7.42 -5.88
C ASN A 84 -16.49 -8.83 -6.31
N ASN A 85 -16.11 -9.27 -7.50
CA ASN A 85 -16.36 -10.65 -7.94
C ASN A 85 -15.52 -11.67 -7.18
N VAL A 86 -14.21 -11.43 -6.99
CA VAL A 86 -13.34 -12.31 -6.18
C VAL A 86 -13.83 -12.35 -4.73
N PHE A 87 -14.20 -11.20 -4.19
CA PHE A 87 -14.79 -11.06 -2.86
C PHE A 87 -16.10 -11.85 -2.73
N LYS A 88 -17.03 -11.71 -3.69
CA LYS A 88 -18.26 -12.48 -3.75
C LYS A 88 -17.98 -13.98 -3.82
N GLN A 89 -16.98 -14.40 -4.59
CA GLN A 89 -16.58 -15.81 -4.68
C GLN A 89 -16.02 -16.33 -3.35
N GLN A 90 -15.17 -15.56 -2.67
CA GLN A 90 -14.63 -15.93 -1.35
C GLN A 90 -15.74 -16.00 -0.29
N LEU A 91 -16.67 -15.04 -0.28
CA LEU A 91 -17.85 -15.08 0.59
C LEU A 91 -18.73 -16.30 0.31
N GLN A 92 -18.93 -16.65 -0.97
CA GLN A 92 -19.67 -17.85 -1.35
C GLN A 92 -18.97 -19.13 -0.90
N GLN A 93 -17.64 -19.20 -1.02
CA GLN A 93 -16.85 -20.33 -0.54
C GLN A 93 -16.93 -20.49 0.97
N LEU A 94 -16.78 -19.38 1.72
CA LEU A 94 -16.87 -19.40 3.17
C LEU A 94 -18.30 -19.75 3.64
N ALA A 95 -19.32 -19.26 2.95
CA ALA A 95 -20.71 -19.65 3.19
C ALA A 95 -20.96 -21.13 2.91
N GLN A 96 -20.33 -21.71 1.88
CA GLN A 96 -20.40 -23.15 1.60
C GLN A 96 -19.67 -23.98 2.66
N GLU A 97 -18.48 -23.56 3.09
CA GLU A 97 -17.72 -24.23 4.14
C GLU A 97 -18.49 -24.25 5.47
N VAL A 98 -19.04 -23.10 5.86
CA VAL A 98 -19.90 -23.00 7.04
C VAL A 98 -21.18 -23.85 6.90
N ALA A 99 -21.72 -24.00 5.69
CA ALA A 99 -22.88 -24.86 5.45
C ALA A 99 -22.55 -26.37 5.48
N LEU A 100 -21.29 -26.74 5.28
CA LEU A 100 -20.81 -28.13 5.34
C LEU A 100 -20.35 -28.54 6.73
N ASP A 101 -20.20 -27.59 7.67
CA ASP A 101 -19.88 -27.89 9.06
C ASP A 101 -21.02 -28.70 9.71
N PRO A 102 -20.77 -29.95 10.17
CA PRO A 102 -21.81 -30.81 10.74
C PRO A 102 -22.48 -30.22 12.00
N ASP A 103 -21.81 -29.33 12.72
CA ASP A 103 -22.41 -28.61 13.85
C ASP A 103 -23.43 -27.55 13.41
N TYR A 104 -23.37 -27.13 12.14
CA TYR A 104 -24.32 -26.20 11.54
C TYR A 104 -25.71 -26.81 11.33
N ASP A 105 -25.78 -28.12 11.08
CA ASP A 105 -27.06 -28.84 10.91
C ASP A 105 -27.92 -28.83 12.19
N TYR A 106 -27.28 -28.76 13.36
CA TYR A 106 -27.99 -28.62 14.64
C TYR A 106 -28.73 -27.27 14.75
N LEU A 107 -28.15 -26.21 14.18
CA LEU A 107 -28.78 -24.88 14.10
C LEU A 107 -29.83 -24.82 12.97
N ARG A 108 -29.63 -25.57 11.88
CA ARG A 108 -30.59 -25.65 10.77
C ARG A 108 -31.91 -26.29 11.20
N GLY A 109 -31.86 -27.34 12.02
CA GLY A 109 -33.07 -27.98 12.56
C GLY A 109 -33.91 -27.07 13.46
N ASP A 110 -33.29 -26.11 14.15
CA ASP A 110 -34.00 -25.12 14.97
C ASP A 110 -34.54 -23.97 14.10
N ARG A 111 -33.81 -23.58 13.05
CA ARG A 111 -34.28 -22.65 12.02
C ARG A 111 -35.46 -23.19 11.24
N GLU A 112 -35.52 -24.48 10.91
CA GLU A 112 -36.67 -25.05 10.20
C GLU A 112 -37.93 -25.01 11.07
N ARG A 113 -37.81 -25.31 12.37
CA ARG A 113 -38.93 -25.17 13.33
C ARG A 113 -39.37 -23.71 13.48
N ARG A 114 -38.42 -22.76 13.50
CA ARG A 114 -38.73 -21.32 13.51
C ARG A 114 -39.36 -20.85 12.21
N ARG A 115 -38.84 -21.29 11.06
CA ARG A 115 -39.39 -21.02 9.72
C ARG A 115 -40.77 -21.59 9.56
N GLU A 116 -41.07 -22.77 10.12
CA GLU A 116 -42.43 -23.31 10.09
C GLU A 116 -43.40 -22.45 10.91
N ARG A 117 -42.96 -21.96 12.09
CA ARG A 117 -43.74 -20.99 12.89
C ARG A 117 -43.93 -19.66 12.17
N GLU A 118 -42.87 -19.15 11.53
CA GLU A 118 -42.95 -17.95 10.70
C GLU A 118 -43.78 -18.16 9.44
N ARG A 119 -43.74 -19.33 8.80
CA ARG A 119 -44.53 -19.62 7.59
C ARG A 119 -46.00 -19.52 7.92
N ARG A 120 -46.42 -20.08 9.06
CA ARG A 120 -47.78 -19.92 9.59
C ARG A 120 -48.13 -18.47 9.94
N ARG A 121 -47.15 -17.66 10.36
CA ARG A 121 -47.35 -16.23 10.63
C ARG A 121 -47.43 -15.40 9.35
N ARG A 122 -46.57 -15.67 8.37
CA ARG A 122 -46.52 -15.02 7.06
C ARG A 122 -47.68 -15.43 6.17
N GLU A 123 -48.23 -16.63 6.31
CA GLU A 123 -49.50 -16.98 5.66
C GLU A 123 -50.62 -16.05 6.15
N ARG A 124 -50.66 -15.77 7.46
CA ARG A 124 -51.60 -14.81 8.05
C ARG A 124 -51.30 -13.36 7.71
N GLU A 125 -50.05 -13.00 7.46
CA GLU A 125 -49.66 -11.66 7.02
C GLU A 125 -49.82 -11.47 5.50
N ARG A 126 -49.62 -12.51 4.68
CA ARG A 126 -49.93 -12.52 3.24
C ARG A 126 -51.43 -12.42 2.99
N GLU A 127 -52.27 -13.08 3.78
CA GLU A 127 -53.72 -12.82 3.77
C GLU A 127 -54.06 -11.34 4.09
N ARG A 128 -53.17 -10.62 4.81
CA ARG A 128 -53.31 -9.19 5.12
C ARG A 128 -52.68 -8.28 4.06
N GLU A 129 -51.64 -8.72 3.36
CA GLU A 129 -50.93 -7.97 2.31
C GLU A 129 -51.51 -8.18 0.91
N GLU A 130 -52.10 -9.33 0.59
CA GLU A 130 -52.93 -9.52 -0.61
C GLU A 130 -54.17 -8.61 -0.60
N ASN A 131 -54.59 -8.16 0.59
CA ASN A 131 -55.58 -7.10 0.77
C ASN A 131 -55.00 -5.67 0.63
N ARG A 132 -53.70 -5.51 0.35
CA ARG A 132 -52.97 -4.24 0.47
C ARG A 132 -51.96 -3.98 -0.66
N GLY A 133 -52.40 -4.09 -1.92
CA GLY A 133 -51.86 -3.31 -3.04
C GLY A 133 -50.53 -3.76 -3.67
N GLU A 134 -50.58 -4.05 -4.96
CA GLU A 134 -49.63 -4.80 -5.79
C GLU A 134 -48.39 -4.04 -6.34
N ASP A 135 -47.95 -2.91 -5.78
CA ASP A 135 -46.93 -2.05 -6.44
C ASP A 135 -45.49 -2.08 -5.87
N ARG A 136 -45.07 -3.15 -5.16
CA ARG A 136 -43.68 -3.29 -4.64
C ARG A 136 -42.91 -4.47 -5.20
N ARG A 137 -42.96 -4.69 -6.51
CA ARG A 137 -41.96 -5.51 -7.21
C ARG A 137 -40.75 -4.65 -7.57
N GLU A 138 -39.99 -4.21 -6.58
CA GLU A 138 -38.70 -3.60 -6.88
C GLU A 138 -37.71 -3.82 -5.74
N GLN A 139 -36.59 -4.45 -6.12
CA GLN A 139 -35.32 -4.55 -5.40
C GLN A 139 -35.33 -5.50 -4.21
N ASP A 140 -34.81 -6.71 -4.43
CA ASP A 140 -34.45 -7.64 -3.37
C ASP A 140 -33.39 -6.96 -2.46
N PRO A 141 -33.74 -6.57 -1.22
CA PRO A 141 -32.81 -5.90 -0.31
C PRO A 141 -31.68 -6.81 0.17
N LEU A 142 -31.62 -8.06 -0.33
CA LEU A 142 -30.60 -9.07 -0.07
C LEU A 142 -29.69 -9.34 -1.28
N SER A 143 -29.81 -8.59 -2.39
CA SER A 143 -28.86 -8.76 -3.49
C SER A 143 -27.44 -8.52 -2.96
N LEU A 144 -26.57 -9.52 -3.09
CA LEU A 144 -25.15 -9.48 -2.68
C LEU A 144 -24.41 -8.26 -3.26
N ASP A 145 -24.93 -7.67 -4.32
CA ASP A 145 -24.45 -6.44 -4.95
C ASP A 145 -24.52 -5.19 -4.04
N ARG A 146 -25.32 -5.21 -2.96
CA ARG A 146 -25.41 -4.10 -1.98
C ARG A 146 -24.65 -4.34 -0.67
N ILE A 147 -24.12 -5.54 -0.46
CA ILE A 147 -23.53 -5.93 0.83
C ILE A 147 -22.00 -5.79 0.85
N ALA A 148 -21.35 -5.77 -0.32
CA ALA A 148 -19.92 -5.49 -0.38
C ALA A 148 -19.68 -4.03 0.05
N PRO A 149 -18.91 -3.78 1.14
CA PRO A 149 -18.53 -2.42 1.46
C PRO A 149 -17.73 -1.83 0.29
N PRO A 150 -17.87 -0.53 -0.01
CA PRO A 150 -17.04 0.11 -1.02
C PRO A 150 -15.57 -0.02 -0.60
N ILE A 151 -14.73 -0.48 -1.53
CA ILE A 151 -13.31 -0.70 -1.26
C ILE A 151 -12.54 0.30 -2.09
N ASP A 152 -11.73 1.05 -1.38
CA ASP A 152 -10.92 2.05 -2.00
C ASP A 152 -9.61 1.40 -2.50
N LEU A 153 -9.60 1.08 -3.78
CA LEU A 153 -8.43 0.54 -4.51
C LEU A 153 -7.64 1.66 -5.20
N THR A 154 -7.88 2.93 -4.86
CA THR A 154 -7.13 4.02 -5.48
C THR A 154 -5.65 3.87 -5.20
N PHE A 155 -4.89 4.13 -6.25
CA PHE A 155 -3.46 4.29 -6.23
C PHE A 155 -3.16 5.78 -6.42
N GLU A 156 -2.67 6.42 -5.37
CA GLU A 156 -2.46 7.85 -5.33
C GLU A 156 -0.98 8.16 -5.05
N GLY A 157 -0.37 8.93 -5.95
CA GLY A 157 0.90 9.59 -5.74
C GLY A 157 0.65 11.09 -5.76
N GLN A 158 0.92 11.77 -4.65
CA GLN A 158 0.84 13.23 -4.59
C GLN A 158 2.25 13.79 -4.40
N ASP A 159 2.72 14.53 -5.38
CA ASP A 159 3.88 15.42 -5.25
C ASP A 159 3.41 16.69 -4.53
N GLY A 160 3.79 16.80 -3.26
CA GLY A 160 3.45 17.91 -2.38
C GLY A 160 4.63 18.86 -2.17
N GLY A 161 5.75 18.67 -2.88
CA GLY A 161 7.03 19.27 -2.54
C GLY A 161 7.61 18.65 -1.28
N ASP A 162 7.40 19.28 -0.12
CA ASP A 162 7.96 18.80 1.15
C ASP A 162 7.18 17.61 1.75
N LYS A 163 6.00 17.29 1.20
CA LYS A 163 5.07 16.27 1.71
C LYS A 163 4.58 15.36 0.60
N ASP A 164 5.50 14.61 0.02
CA ASP A 164 5.15 13.59 -0.95
C ASP A 164 4.46 12.42 -0.25
N ARG A 165 3.39 11.93 -0.87
CA ARG A 165 2.58 10.82 -0.34
C ARG A 165 2.34 9.78 -1.41
N LEU A 166 2.58 8.52 -1.08
CA LEU A 166 2.19 7.36 -1.86
C LEU A 166 1.14 6.57 -1.10
N THR A 167 -0.05 6.39 -1.65
CA THR A 167 -1.09 5.56 -1.01
C THR A 167 -1.62 4.55 -2.01
N PHE A 168 -1.68 3.28 -1.60
CA PHE A 168 -2.26 2.20 -2.40
C PHE A 168 -2.78 1.05 -1.56
N THR A 169 -3.62 0.23 -2.16
CA THR A 169 -4.10 -1.02 -1.57
C THR A 169 -3.26 -2.20 -2.05
N ARG A 170 -2.82 -3.05 -1.14
CA ARG A 170 -2.05 -4.26 -1.43
C ARG A 170 -2.72 -5.50 -0.87
N ALA A 171 -2.40 -6.65 -1.45
CA ALA A 171 -2.70 -7.94 -0.88
C ALA A 171 -1.93 -8.10 0.44
N TYR A 172 -2.62 -8.57 1.47
CA TYR A 172 -2.11 -8.75 2.81
C TYR A 172 -2.25 -10.22 3.20
N GLN A 173 -1.12 -10.84 3.55
CA GLN A 173 -1.14 -12.15 4.19
C GLN A 173 -1.22 -11.94 5.71
N PRO A 174 -2.24 -12.49 6.40
CA PRO A 174 -2.34 -12.38 7.85
C PRO A 174 -1.07 -12.90 8.50
N ARG A 175 -0.41 -12.08 9.32
CA ARG A 175 0.81 -12.51 10.03
C ARG A 175 0.51 -13.44 11.19
N TRP A 176 -0.71 -13.40 11.75
CA TRP A 176 -1.08 -14.13 12.95
C TRP A 176 -2.57 -14.56 12.91
N PRO A 177 -2.96 -15.65 13.59
CA PRO A 177 -4.34 -16.18 13.63
C PRO A 177 -5.42 -15.27 14.26
N GLY A 178 -5.12 -14.01 14.55
CA GLY A 178 -6.05 -13.04 15.14
C GLY A 178 -5.93 -11.66 14.51
N ASP A 179 -5.30 -11.55 13.32
CA ASP A 179 -5.33 -10.30 12.57
C ASP A 179 -6.76 -10.05 12.10
N PRO A 180 -7.43 -8.97 12.56
CA PRO A 180 -8.84 -8.75 12.28
C PRO A 180 -9.14 -8.39 10.82
N GLN A 181 -8.13 -8.30 9.97
CA GLN A 181 -8.33 -8.18 8.53
C GLN A 181 -8.47 -9.54 7.87
N THR A 182 -9.72 -9.99 7.88
CA THR A 182 -10.17 -11.22 7.24
C THR A 182 -10.14 -11.19 5.73
N TRP A 183 -9.96 -10.01 5.13
CA TRP A 183 -10.12 -9.80 3.69
C TRP A 183 -8.80 -9.80 2.91
N GLY A 184 -7.68 -9.96 3.61
CA GLY A 184 -6.37 -10.07 2.99
C GLY A 184 -5.99 -8.87 2.12
N ILE A 185 -6.46 -7.66 2.49
CA ILE A 185 -6.06 -6.41 1.84
C ILE A 185 -5.77 -5.33 2.88
N ARG A 186 -4.76 -4.49 2.59
CA ARG A 186 -4.39 -3.32 3.41
C ARG A 186 -4.14 -2.11 2.54
N ARG A 187 -4.55 -0.94 3.03
CA ARG A 187 -4.08 0.32 2.51
C ARG A 187 -2.73 0.63 3.13
N VAL A 188 -1.75 0.96 2.31
CA VAL A 188 -0.42 1.38 2.75
C VAL A 188 -0.21 2.80 2.27
N SER A 189 0.22 3.66 3.18
CA SER A 189 0.63 5.03 2.89
C SER A 189 2.11 5.21 3.23
N PHE A 190 2.89 5.73 2.30
CA PHE A 190 4.25 6.24 2.53
C PHE A 190 4.21 7.75 2.49
N TYR A 191 4.85 8.41 3.45
CA TYR A 191 4.94 9.86 3.49
C TYR A 191 6.18 10.30 4.24
N VAL A 192 6.68 11.50 3.93
CA VAL A 192 7.81 12.11 4.65
C VAL A 192 7.29 13.12 5.65
N GLU A 193 7.75 13.01 6.89
CA GLU A 193 7.47 13.96 7.97
C GLU A 193 8.76 14.17 8.77
N ASP A 194 9.13 15.43 9.00
CA ASP A 194 10.36 15.83 9.71
C ASP A 194 11.65 15.14 9.19
N GLY A 195 11.73 14.98 7.86
CA GLY A 195 12.86 14.30 7.21
C GLY A 195 12.91 12.80 7.47
N THR A 196 11.83 12.19 7.95
CA THR A 196 11.72 10.74 8.14
C THR A 196 10.65 10.19 7.20
N LEU A 197 11.01 9.17 6.43
CA LEU A 197 10.04 8.41 5.64
C LEU A 197 9.31 7.45 6.56
N TYR A 198 8.01 7.65 6.69
CA TYR A 198 7.11 6.78 7.41
C TYR A 198 6.34 5.87 6.46
N ARG A 199 6.00 4.70 7.00
CA ARG A 199 5.08 3.76 6.41
C ARG A 199 3.93 3.54 7.36
N LYS A 200 2.71 3.78 6.89
CA LYS A 200 1.49 3.61 7.67
C LYS A 200 0.61 2.57 7.00
N GLU A 201 0.18 1.58 7.77
CA GLU A 201 -0.82 0.62 7.33
C GLU A 201 -2.18 1.01 7.91
N GLU A 202 -3.17 1.08 7.01
CA GLU A 202 -4.55 1.42 7.31
C GLU A 202 -5.48 0.32 6.78
N ASP A 203 -6.74 0.39 7.20
CA ASP A 203 -7.74 -0.51 6.68
C ASP A 203 -8.09 -0.12 5.24
N ALA A 204 -8.15 -1.08 4.31
CA ALA A 204 -8.56 -0.75 2.94
C ALA A 204 -10.04 -0.32 2.87
N PHE A 205 -10.80 -0.65 3.91
CA PHE A 205 -12.19 -0.25 4.11
C PHE A 205 -12.33 1.09 4.86
N SER A 206 -11.23 1.67 5.35
CA SER A 206 -11.30 2.97 6.04
C SER A 206 -11.29 4.12 5.05
N TYR A 207 -12.49 4.67 4.85
CA TYR A 207 -12.82 6.09 4.69
C TYR A 207 -11.91 6.96 3.80
N SER A 208 -12.36 7.24 2.57
CA SER A 208 -11.94 8.46 1.87
C SER A 208 -12.70 9.65 2.49
N PRO A 209 -12.04 10.78 2.85
CA PRO A 209 -12.70 11.97 3.38
C PRO A 209 -13.69 12.56 2.36
N GLY A 210 -14.96 12.14 2.44
CA GLY A 210 -16.01 12.55 1.49
C GLY A 210 -17.06 11.47 1.18
N SER A 211 -16.82 10.19 1.52
CA SER A 211 -17.84 9.16 1.35
C SER A 211 -18.88 9.18 2.48
N ILE A 212 -20.16 9.08 2.12
CA ILE A 212 -21.33 9.32 2.99
C ILE A 212 -21.56 8.20 4.02
N VAL A 213 -20.82 7.09 3.98
CA VAL A 213 -21.15 5.88 4.76
C VAL A 213 -20.16 5.68 5.90
N ASN A 214 -20.47 6.17 7.12
CA ASN A 214 -19.55 6.17 8.28
C ASN A 214 -19.11 4.74 8.64
N ARG A 215 -17.88 4.51 9.13
CA ARG A 215 -17.51 3.19 9.70
C ARG A 215 -18.49 2.86 10.82
N ARG A 216 -18.92 3.90 11.53
CA ARG A 216 -20.01 3.85 12.51
C ARG A 216 -21.35 3.45 11.89
N ASP A 217 -21.64 3.82 10.65
CA ASP A 217 -22.89 3.48 9.93
C ASP A 217 -22.83 2.08 9.30
N LEU A 218 -21.66 1.65 8.81
CA LEU A 218 -21.37 0.28 8.37
C LEU A 218 -21.44 -0.70 9.55
N LEU A 219 -20.84 -0.36 10.69
CA LEU A 219 -20.94 -1.15 11.92
C LEU A 219 -22.31 -0.99 12.61
N ALA A 220 -23.03 0.11 12.37
CA ALA A 220 -24.44 0.23 12.77
C ALA A 220 -25.35 -0.66 11.92
N ASN A 221 -24.89 -1.14 10.75
CA ASN A 221 -25.59 -2.18 10.02
C ASN A 221 -25.38 -3.52 10.75
N PRO A 222 -26.43 -4.08 11.39
CA PRO A 222 -26.31 -5.27 12.25
C PRO A 222 -25.80 -6.50 11.50
N ARG A 223 -25.92 -6.52 10.17
CA ARG A 223 -25.43 -7.62 9.33
C ARG A 223 -23.92 -7.59 9.19
N VAL A 224 -23.39 -6.41 8.87
CA VAL A 224 -21.95 -6.17 8.75
C VAL A 224 -21.31 -6.37 10.12
N GLN A 225 -21.95 -5.88 11.18
CA GLN A 225 -21.54 -6.14 12.56
C GLN A 225 -21.53 -7.63 12.90
N SER A 226 -22.60 -8.39 12.60
CA SER A 226 -22.65 -9.85 12.87
C SER A 226 -21.60 -10.65 12.08
N LEU A 227 -21.30 -10.22 10.85
CA LEU A 227 -20.30 -10.85 10.01
C LEU A 227 -18.90 -10.53 10.56
N TYR A 228 -18.68 -9.28 10.96
CA TYR A 228 -17.44 -8.80 11.58
C TYR A 228 -17.16 -9.49 12.92
N ASP A 229 -18.16 -9.62 13.78
CA ASP A 229 -18.03 -10.22 15.10
C ASP A 229 -17.81 -11.74 15.03
N SER A 230 -18.38 -12.40 14.02
CA SER A 230 -18.09 -13.81 13.74
C SER A 230 -16.71 -14.05 13.13
N LEU A 231 -16.26 -13.17 12.25
CA LEU A 231 -14.95 -13.29 11.61
C LEU A 231 -13.81 -13.08 12.63
N ARG A 232 -14.07 -12.37 13.73
CA ARG A 232 -13.13 -12.20 14.86
C ARG A 232 -13.23 -13.30 15.92
N GLY A 233 -14.09 -14.31 15.74
CA GLY A 233 -14.26 -15.38 16.71
C GLY A 233 -14.87 -14.95 18.06
N ASN A 234 -15.38 -13.72 18.16
CA ASN A 234 -15.92 -13.16 19.40
C ASN A 234 -17.41 -13.48 19.61
N THR A 235 -18.16 -13.84 18.56
CA THR A 235 -19.54 -14.35 18.67
C THR A 235 -19.86 -15.34 17.55
N ARG A 236 -20.83 -16.24 17.80
CA ARG A 236 -21.50 -17.03 16.74
C ARG A 236 -22.24 -16.06 15.82
N ILE A 237 -22.13 -16.19 14.48
CA ILE A 237 -22.90 -15.38 13.52
C ILE A 237 -24.37 -15.37 13.94
N ASP A 238 -24.90 -14.21 14.32
CA ASP A 238 -26.35 -14.03 14.44
C ASP A 238 -26.94 -13.93 13.03
N LEU A 239 -27.21 -15.10 12.47
CA LEU A 239 -27.69 -15.27 11.10
C LEU A 239 -29.10 -14.68 10.91
N ASP A 240 -29.84 -14.41 11.99
CA ASP A 240 -31.14 -13.74 11.93
C ASP A 240 -30.97 -12.24 11.59
N ALA A 241 -29.93 -11.59 12.12
CA ALA A 241 -29.51 -10.25 11.71
C ALA A 241 -29.03 -10.27 10.25
N PHE A 242 -28.08 -11.15 9.92
CA PHE A 242 -27.43 -11.26 8.60
C PHE A 242 -28.41 -11.48 7.43
N PHE A 243 -29.49 -12.23 7.61
CA PHE A 243 -30.48 -12.51 6.56
C PHE A 243 -31.73 -11.63 6.59
N GLY A 244 -31.83 -10.66 7.51
CA GLY A 244 -32.86 -9.63 7.40
C GLY A 244 -34.26 -9.99 7.85
N MET A 245 -34.40 -10.81 8.87
CA MET A 245 -35.72 -10.97 9.49
C MET A 245 -36.02 -9.77 10.37
N SER A 246 -37.21 -9.19 10.24
CA SER A 246 -37.64 -8.03 11.01
C SER A 246 -37.67 -8.38 12.50
N THR A 247 -36.62 -8.04 13.24
CA THR A 247 -36.71 -7.90 14.68
C THR A 247 -37.53 -6.65 14.95
N THR A 248 -38.68 -6.80 15.58
CA THR A 248 -39.46 -5.67 16.10
C THR A 248 -38.55 -4.80 16.96
N GLU A 249 -38.63 -3.47 16.83
CA GLU A 249 -37.74 -2.47 17.49
C GLU A 249 -37.42 -2.75 18.97
N SER A 250 -38.34 -3.39 19.71
CA SER A 250 -38.15 -3.79 21.10
C SER A 250 -37.05 -4.85 21.37
N SER A 251 -36.60 -5.60 20.36
CA SER A 251 -35.55 -6.61 20.51
C SER A 251 -34.15 -6.01 20.41
N TYR A 252 -34.04 -4.82 19.83
CA TYR A 252 -32.79 -4.17 19.50
C TYR A 252 -32.14 -3.54 20.74
N ASP A 253 -32.91 -2.85 21.57
CA ASP A 253 -32.42 -2.29 22.84
C ASP A 253 -32.05 -3.39 23.84
N GLN A 254 -32.75 -4.53 23.83
CA GLN A 254 -32.43 -5.65 24.70
C GLN A 254 -31.16 -6.38 24.27
N LEU A 255 -30.95 -6.65 22.98
CA LEU A 255 -29.72 -7.28 22.48
C LEU A 255 -28.52 -6.34 22.56
N ALA A 256 -28.71 -5.06 22.26
CA ALA A 256 -27.69 -4.04 22.50
C ALA A 256 -27.32 -4.02 23.99
N SER A 257 -28.27 -3.98 24.92
CA SER A 257 -27.95 -3.97 26.36
C SER A 257 -27.37 -5.29 26.90
N MET A 258 -27.58 -6.42 26.22
CA MET A 258 -27.04 -7.73 26.62
C MET A 258 -25.60 -7.97 26.13
N TYR A 259 -25.19 -7.29 25.06
CA TYR A 259 -23.86 -7.44 24.45
C TYR A 259 -22.98 -6.18 24.53
N TYR A 260 -23.54 -5.04 24.94
CA TYR A 260 -22.76 -3.87 25.34
C TYR A 260 -22.23 -4.08 26.77
N ASP A 261 -21.20 -4.90 26.88
CA ASP A 261 -20.33 -4.84 28.04
C ASP A 261 -19.39 -3.63 27.83
N PRO A 262 -19.55 -2.53 28.59
CA PRO A 262 -18.67 -1.37 28.47
C PRO A 262 -17.20 -1.70 28.80
N GLU A 263 -16.91 -2.86 29.41
CA GLU A 263 -15.54 -3.34 29.59
C GLU A 263 -14.97 -4.04 28.33
N LEU A 264 -15.80 -4.52 27.40
CA LEU A 264 -15.37 -5.12 26.13
C LEU A 264 -15.04 -4.07 25.04
N GLU A 265 -15.55 -2.84 25.15
CA GLU A 265 -15.12 -1.71 24.31
C GLU A 265 -13.62 -1.39 24.53
N VAL A 266 -13.05 -1.85 25.66
CA VAL A 266 -11.62 -1.73 26.00
C VAL A 266 -10.76 -2.84 25.36
N LEU A 267 -11.37 -3.93 24.88
CA LEU A 267 -10.64 -5.13 24.41
C LEU A 267 -10.65 -5.34 22.91
N VAL A 268 -11.37 -4.53 22.13
CA VAL A 268 -11.00 -4.38 20.72
C VAL A 268 -9.76 -3.50 20.72
N PRO A 269 -8.54 -4.02 20.50
CA PRO A 269 -7.43 -3.15 20.23
C PRO A 269 -7.86 -2.32 19.02
N ARG A 270 -8.14 -1.04 19.26
CA ARG A 270 -8.01 -0.06 18.18
C ARG A 270 -6.62 -0.36 17.67
N MET A 271 -6.51 -0.88 16.46
CA MET A 271 -5.22 -0.91 15.80
C MET A 271 -4.81 0.54 15.82
N VAL A 272 -3.93 0.87 16.75
CA VAL A 272 -3.27 2.15 16.75
C VAL A 272 -2.59 2.13 15.40
N GLU A 273 -2.94 3.09 14.55
CA GLU A 273 -2.31 3.28 13.27
C GLU A 273 -0.86 3.67 13.57
N ILE A 274 0.00 2.66 13.69
CA ILE A 274 1.40 2.86 14.03
C ILE A 274 2.10 3.15 12.71
N ALA A 275 2.50 4.41 12.53
CA ALA A 275 3.44 4.80 11.50
C ALA A 275 4.82 4.21 11.85
N GLU A 276 5.32 3.34 10.99
CA GLU A 276 6.62 2.70 11.08
C GLU A 276 7.67 3.60 10.41
N PRO A 277 8.65 4.15 11.15
CA PRO A 277 9.74 4.91 10.54
C PRO A 277 10.66 3.96 9.76
N LEU A 278 10.90 4.28 8.48
CA LEU A 278 11.73 3.44 7.60
C LEU A 278 13.14 4.02 7.40
N CYS A 279 13.23 5.34 7.19
CA CYS A 279 14.49 6.01 6.90
C CYS A 279 14.47 7.45 7.40
N GLU A 280 15.49 7.85 8.16
CA GLU A 280 15.72 9.23 8.58
C GLU A 280 16.60 9.98 7.57
N GLY A 281 16.61 11.31 7.64
CA GLY A 281 17.40 12.17 6.76
C GLY A 281 16.90 12.24 5.32
N VAL A 282 15.63 11.90 5.08
CA VAL A 282 15.00 11.96 3.76
C VAL A 282 14.70 13.40 3.39
N GLU A 283 15.28 13.86 2.28
CA GLU A 283 15.05 15.21 1.73
C GLU A 283 14.30 15.21 0.39
N VAL A 284 14.27 14.06 -0.29
CA VAL A 284 13.56 13.90 -1.56
C VAL A 284 12.79 12.59 -1.50
N PHE A 285 11.49 12.61 -1.78
CA PHE A 285 10.66 11.41 -1.87
C PHE A 285 9.69 11.50 -3.06
N ASN A 286 10.26 11.77 -4.24
CA ASN A 286 9.44 12.07 -5.41
C ASN A 286 8.89 10.78 -6.02
N ILE A 287 7.67 10.88 -6.51
CA ILE A 287 6.96 9.78 -7.14
C ILE A 287 6.60 10.24 -8.53
N THR A 288 6.83 9.38 -9.52
CA THR A 288 6.50 9.68 -10.90
C THR A 288 5.84 8.46 -11.50
N TYR A 289 4.65 8.65 -12.02
CA TYR A 289 3.92 7.61 -12.73
C TYR A 289 4.19 7.76 -14.22
N GLY A 290 4.65 6.67 -14.84
CA GLY A 290 4.89 6.59 -16.27
C GLY A 290 3.88 5.67 -16.94
N TYR A 291 3.25 6.13 -18.01
CA TYR A 291 2.39 5.31 -18.86
C TYR A 291 2.72 5.51 -20.34
N PHE A 292 2.37 4.51 -21.14
CA PHE A 292 2.61 4.53 -22.58
C PHE A 292 1.37 5.05 -23.30
N ARG A 293 1.53 6.11 -24.10
CA ARG A 293 0.47 6.73 -24.89
C ARG A 293 1.04 7.32 -26.17
N ASP A 294 0.33 7.16 -27.29
CA ASP A 294 0.73 7.71 -28.60
C ASP A 294 2.20 7.39 -28.96
N GLU A 295 2.58 6.12 -28.79
CA GLU A 295 3.95 5.61 -29.01
C GLU A 295 5.04 6.23 -28.12
N GLN A 296 4.66 6.96 -27.07
CA GLN A 296 5.58 7.67 -26.19
C GLN A 296 5.32 7.39 -24.71
N TRP A 297 6.38 7.49 -23.89
CA TRP A 297 6.26 7.44 -22.44
C TRP A 297 5.93 8.83 -21.89
N VAL A 298 4.76 8.93 -21.26
CA VAL A 298 4.31 10.12 -20.56
C VAL A 298 4.52 9.90 -19.06
N GLU A 299 5.20 10.85 -18.41
CA GLU A 299 5.43 10.85 -16.97
C GLU A 299 4.65 11.97 -16.30
N VAL A 300 3.96 11.66 -15.19
CA VAL A 300 3.21 12.62 -14.39
C VAL A 300 3.67 12.55 -12.92
N GLY A 301 3.82 13.72 -12.28
CA GLY A 301 4.29 13.83 -10.90
C GLY A 301 3.19 13.56 -9.87
N ASP A 302 1.94 13.84 -10.23
CA ASP A 302 0.78 13.41 -9.49
C ASP A 302 0.06 12.28 -10.24
N TRP A 303 -0.44 11.31 -9.51
CA TRP A 303 -1.21 10.19 -10.04
C TRP A 303 -2.37 9.89 -9.11
N ASN A 304 -3.55 9.68 -9.68
CA ASN A 304 -4.67 9.11 -8.96
C ASN A 304 -5.36 8.15 -9.92
N SER A 305 -5.24 6.85 -9.68
CA SER A 305 -5.88 5.86 -10.55
C SER A 305 -7.39 6.02 -10.57
N GLY A 306 -8.04 6.57 -9.54
CA GLY A 306 -9.47 6.88 -9.55
C GLY A 306 -9.85 8.13 -10.35
N ALA A 307 -8.89 8.99 -10.72
CA ALA A 307 -9.18 10.21 -11.46
C ALA A 307 -9.29 9.96 -12.97
N THR A 308 -10.38 10.42 -13.57
CA THR A 308 -10.64 10.30 -15.02
C THR A 308 -9.62 11.05 -15.89
N ARG A 309 -8.94 12.07 -15.35
CA ARG A 309 -8.00 12.92 -16.10
C ARG A 309 -6.85 12.18 -16.78
N TYR A 310 -6.47 11.01 -16.26
CA TYR A 310 -5.41 10.20 -16.82
C TYR A 310 -5.91 8.99 -17.59
N ARG A 311 -7.18 8.64 -17.42
CA ARG A 311 -7.79 7.44 -17.97
C ARG A 311 -8.16 7.55 -19.44
N ASP A 312 -8.23 8.78 -19.93
CA ASP A 312 -8.48 9.20 -21.31
C ASP A 312 -8.58 10.73 -21.22
N PRO A 313 -7.49 11.50 -21.36
CA PRO A 313 -7.67 12.93 -21.55
C PRO A 313 -8.54 13.05 -22.80
N PRO A 314 -9.67 13.77 -22.72
CA PRO A 314 -10.65 13.76 -23.79
C PRO A 314 -9.93 13.99 -25.09
N ASP A 315 -10.07 13.05 -26.04
CA ASP A 315 -9.60 13.27 -27.40
C ASP A 315 -10.06 14.68 -27.74
N LEU A 316 -9.12 15.59 -28.01
CA LEU A 316 -9.43 16.99 -28.29
C LEU A 316 -10.34 17.13 -29.52
N ASP A 317 -10.53 16.02 -30.26
CA ASP A 317 -11.39 15.86 -31.42
C ASP A 317 -12.75 15.19 -31.12
N PHE A 318 -13.02 14.74 -29.87
CA PHE A 318 -14.34 14.26 -29.49
C PHE A 318 -15.27 15.47 -29.31
N ASP A 319 -16.16 15.70 -30.28
CA ASP A 319 -17.09 16.82 -30.26
C ASP A 319 -18.15 16.63 -29.16
N PHE A 320 -17.87 17.16 -27.97
CA PHE A 320 -18.78 17.14 -26.81
C PHE A 320 -20.16 17.70 -27.14
N ALA A 321 -20.27 18.60 -28.13
CA ALA A 321 -21.56 19.14 -28.55
C ALA A 321 -22.42 18.04 -29.20
N GLN A 322 -21.80 17.12 -29.95
CA GLN A 322 -22.49 15.98 -30.56
C GLN A 322 -22.99 14.97 -29.52
N LEU A 323 -22.21 14.76 -28.45
CA LEU A 323 -22.59 13.88 -27.35
C LEU A 323 -23.73 14.48 -26.51
N GLU A 324 -23.68 15.78 -26.19
CA GLU A 324 -24.78 16.48 -25.53
C GLU A 324 -26.07 16.39 -26.35
N GLU A 325 -26.00 16.57 -27.67
CA GLU A 325 -27.15 16.46 -28.56
C GLU A 325 -27.75 15.04 -28.55
N GLN A 326 -26.91 14.00 -28.52
CA GLN A 326 -27.37 12.61 -28.42
C GLN A 326 -27.99 12.30 -27.05
N LEU A 327 -27.39 12.76 -25.95
CA LEU A 327 -27.95 12.62 -24.60
C LEU A 327 -29.29 13.34 -24.45
N GLU A 328 -29.41 14.53 -25.05
CA GLU A 328 -30.66 15.30 -25.04
C GLU A 328 -31.75 14.59 -25.87
N GLN A 329 -31.40 13.98 -27.00
CA GLN A 329 -32.33 13.17 -27.80
C GLN A 329 -32.80 11.91 -27.05
N VAL A 330 -31.92 11.21 -26.33
CA VAL A 330 -32.27 10.03 -25.53
C VAL A 330 -33.15 10.42 -24.33
N SER A 331 -32.86 11.54 -23.68
CA SER A 331 -33.68 12.08 -22.58
C SER A 331 -35.10 12.43 -23.03
N ARG A 332 -35.24 13.02 -24.24
CA ARG A 332 -36.55 13.35 -24.83
C ARG A 332 -37.41 12.13 -25.18
N LEU A 333 -36.82 10.94 -25.34
CA LEU A 333 -37.54 9.71 -25.67
C LEU A 333 -38.04 8.93 -24.45
N GLY A 334 -37.90 9.46 -23.22
CA GLY A 334 -38.38 8.81 -22.01
C GLY A 334 -37.59 7.55 -21.63
N GLY A 335 -36.38 7.39 -22.18
CA GLY A 335 -35.47 6.31 -21.85
C GLY A 335 -34.87 6.47 -20.46
N ILE A 336 -34.65 5.33 -19.78
CA ILE A 336 -33.90 5.24 -18.53
C ILE A 336 -32.59 6.00 -18.70
N MET A 337 -32.30 6.98 -17.83
CA MET A 337 -31.00 7.65 -17.77
C MET A 337 -29.95 6.58 -17.46
N LEU A 338 -29.30 6.08 -18.50
CA LEU A 338 -28.08 5.31 -18.37
C LEU A 338 -27.00 6.29 -17.91
N SER A 339 -26.24 5.96 -16.87
CA SER A 339 -25.08 6.78 -16.52
C SER A 339 -24.11 6.84 -17.71
N PRO A 340 -23.29 7.88 -17.86
CA PRO A 340 -22.28 7.93 -18.92
C PRO A 340 -21.47 6.63 -19.01
N GLU A 341 -21.13 6.02 -17.87
CA GLU A 341 -20.43 4.72 -17.79
C GLU A 341 -21.22 3.56 -18.41
N GLN A 342 -22.56 3.59 -18.33
CA GLN A 342 -23.43 2.59 -18.97
C GLN A 342 -23.58 2.82 -20.48
N LEU A 343 -23.49 4.07 -20.95
CA LEU A 343 -23.58 4.44 -22.36
C LEU A 343 -22.30 4.12 -23.14
N PHE A 344 -21.13 4.30 -22.53
CA PHE A 344 -19.85 4.06 -23.20
C PHE A 344 -19.41 2.58 -23.19
N GLY A 345 -20.17 1.72 -22.52
CA GLY A 345 -19.79 0.33 -22.28
C GLY A 345 -18.58 0.23 -21.36
N ARG A 346 -18.43 -0.89 -20.65
CA ARG A 346 -17.16 -1.21 -19.99
C ARG A 346 -16.10 -1.34 -21.09
N ARG A 347 -15.26 -0.33 -21.28
CA ARG A 347 -14.15 -0.40 -22.24
C ARG A 347 -13.21 -1.51 -21.83
N SER A 348 -12.68 -2.22 -22.84
CA SER A 348 -11.76 -3.32 -22.59
C SER A 348 -10.44 -2.75 -22.06
N PRO A 349 -9.80 -3.39 -21.07
CA PRO A 349 -8.49 -2.97 -20.63
C PRO A 349 -7.52 -2.98 -21.82
N ASP A 350 -6.92 -1.84 -22.08
CA ASP A 350 -5.92 -1.57 -23.12
C ASP A 350 -4.61 -2.36 -22.93
N ASN A 351 -4.39 -2.91 -21.73
CA ASN A 351 -3.27 -3.79 -21.39
C ASN A 351 -1.89 -3.13 -21.59
N LEU A 352 -1.82 -1.80 -21.54
CA LEU A 352 -0.56 -1.09 -21.74
C LEU A 352 0.33 -1.15 -20.49
N PRO A 353 1.65 -1.09 -20.69
CA PRO A 353 2.58 -1.10 -19.58
C PRO A 353 2.58 0.26 -18.87
N GLY A 354 2.44 0.24 -17.55
CA GLY A 354 2.67 1.39 -16.67
C GLY A 354 3.83 1.11 -15.71
N TYR A 355 4.46 2.15 -15.18
CA TYR A 355 5.43 2.05 -14.11
C TYR A 355 5.31 3.17 -13.09
N VAL A 356 5.87 2.91 -11.91
CA VAL A 356 6.08 3.91 -10.87
C VAL A 356 7.57 4.04 -10.66
N ALA A 357 8.09 5.25 -10.83
CA ALA A 357 9.42 5.63 -10.41
C ALA A 357 9.34 6.29 -9.04
N VAL A 358 10.09 5.76 -8.08
CA VAL A 358 10.22 6.35 -6.74
C VAL A 358 11.67 6.81 -6.59
N GLN A 359 11.85 8.09 -6.27
CA GLN A 359 13.14 8.71 -6.02
C GLN A 359 13.26 9.02 -4.53
N LEU A 360 14.21 8.38 -3.86
CA LEU A 360 14.54 8.60 -2.46
C LEU A 360 15.89 9.31 -2.35
N GLY A 361 15.91 10.53 -1.84
CA GLY A 361 17.12 11.29 -1.51
C GLY A 361 17.35 11.33 -0.01
N VAL A 362 18.48 10.81 0.45
CA VAL A 362 18.84 10.77 1.88
C VAL A 362 20.12 11.57 2.14
N ARG A 363 20.06 12.52 3.08
CA ARG A 363 21.22 13.26 3.58
C ARG A 363 21.77 12.59 4.83
N ALA A 364 23.09 12.40 4.88
CA ALA A 364 23.75 11.89 6.08
C ALA A 364 23.62 12.91 7.24
N ALA A 365 23.23 12.43 8.43
CA ALA A 365 22.89 13.25 9.59
C ALA A 365 23.98 14.24 10.04
N GLU A 366 25.26 14.03 9.69
CA GLU A 366 26.35 14.94 10.09
C GLU A 366 27.54 14.99 9.12
N GLY A 367 27.97 16.21 8.79
CA GLY A 367 29.35 16.55 8.39
C GLY A 367 29.72 16.38 6.92
N VAL A 368 28.97 15.60 6.15
CA VAL A 368 29.26 15.41 4.71
C VAL A 368 28.31 16.23 3.83
N GLY A 369 27.10 16.55 4.31
CA GLY A 369 26.12 17.36 3.59
C GLY A 369 25.78 16.86 2.18
N ARG A 370 26.17 15.63 1.83
CA ARG A 370 25.91 15.02 0.54
C ARG A 370 24.54 14.36 0.59
N LEU A 371 23.71 14.72 -0.38
CA LEU A 371 22.46 14.05 -0.68
C LEU A 371 22.78 12.81 -1.53
N TYR A 372 22.35 11.64 -1.08
CA TYR A 372 22.43 10.39 -1.84
C TYR A 372 21.05 10.10 -2.42
N SER A 373 20.93 10.14 -3.75
CA SER A 373 19.67 9.88 -4.44
C SER A 373 19.64 8.46 -5.01
N PHE A 374 18.54 7.77 -4.76
CA PHE A 374 18.24 6.42 -5.22
C PHE A 374 16.93 6.48 -6.02
N THR A 375 16.95 6.04 -7.26
CA THR A 375 15.73 5.93 -8.07
C THR A 375 15.50 4.47 -8.42
N PHE A 376 14.31 3.98 -8.16
CA PHE A 376 13.89 2.64 -8.56
C PHE A 376 12.55 2.69 -9.28
N PHE A 377 12.36 1.73 -10.17
CA PHE A 377 11.19 1.61 -11.03
C PHE A 377 10.48 0.31 -10.69
N HIS A 378 9.16 0.38 -10.59
CA HIS A 378 8.30 -0.77 -10.42
C HIS A 378 7.31 -0.81 -11.58
N SER A 379 7.33 -1.90 -12.35
CA SER A 379 6.32 -2.12 -13.40
C SER A 379 5.00 -2.41 -12.71
N LEU A 380 3.98 -1.64 -13.05
CA LEU A 380 2.64 -1.92 -12.59
C LEU A 380 2.08 -3.14 -13.36
N PRO A 381 1.15 -3.89 -12.75
CA PRO A 381 0.29 -4.79 -13.52
C PRO A 381 -0.34 -3.99 -14.66
N GLN A 382 -0.58 -4.64 -15.81
CA GLN A 382 -1.19 -4.03 -16.99
C GLN A 382 -2.31 -3.08 -16.57
N ALA A 383 -2.06 -1.78 -16.74
CA ALA A 383 -3.01 -0.77 -16.34
C ALA A 383 -4.24 -0.96 -17.24
N GLN A 384 -5.43 -0.92 -16.66
CA GLN A 384 -6.68 -1.07 -17.41
C GLN A 384 -7.21 0.29 -17.90
N GLU A 385 -6.31 1.25 -18.17
CA GLU A 385 -6.61 2.68 -17.99
C GLU A 385 -5.98 3.63 -19.01
N THR A 386 -5.54 3.14 -20.17
CA THR A 386 -4.93 3.95 -21.24
C THR A 386 -5.37 3.48 -22.63
N ASP A 387 -6.43 4.07 -23.21
CA ASP A 387 -6.88 3.71 -24.55
C ASP A 387 -5.77 3.95 -25.59
N VAL A 388 -5.37 2.91 -26.31
CA VAL A 388 -4.59 3.05 -27.54
C VAL A 388 -5.33 2.30 -28.63
N TYR A 389 -5.64 3.02 -29.71
CA TYR A 389 -6.28 2.49 -30.90
C TYR A 389 -5.49 1.28 -31.42
N ARG A 390 -6.10 0.10 -31.26
CA ARG A 390 -5.48 -1.21 -31.51
C ARG A 390 -5.11 -1.47 -32.97
N ASP A 391 -5.58 -0.62 -33.89
CA ASP A 391 -5.41 -0.83 -35.33
C ASP A 391 -4.02 -0.43 -35.86
N GLU A 392 -3.14 0.18 -35.04
CA GLU A 392 -1.83 0.68 -35.53
C GLU A 392 -0.58 0.07 -34.87
N MET A 393 -0.71 -0.72 -33.80
CA MET A 393 0.47 -1.33 -33.15
C MET A 393 1.01 -2.57 -33.89
N GLU A 394 1.99 -2.37 -34.78
CA GLU A 394 2.88 -3.46 -35.19
C GLU A 394 3.71 -3.91 -33.97
N PHE A 395 3.69 -5.21 -33.68
CA PHE A 395 4.21 -5.87 -32.47
C PHE A 395 5.76 -5.82 -32.28
N GLY A 396 6.45 -4.89 -32.95
CA GLY A 396 7.90 -4.74 -33.00
C GLY A 396 8.50 -3.85 -31.92
N ASP A 397 7.75 -2.90 -31.37
CA ASP A 397 8.26 -1.87 -30.45
C ASP A 397 8.17 -2.32 -28.98
N ARG A 398 9.15 -3.12 -28.58
CA ARG A 398 9.42 -3.35 -27.16
C ARG A 398 9.84 -2.04 -26.50
N PRO A 399 9.49 -1.81 -25.23
CA PRO A 399 9.91 -0.60 -24.52
C PRO A 399 11.44 -0.45 -24.60
N PRO A 400 11.96 0.77 -24.79
CA PRO A 400 13.40 1.00 -24.71
C PRO A 400 13.88 0.49 -23.35
N PRO A 401 15.03 -0.20 -23.28
CA PRO A 401 15.53 -0.70 -22.02
C PRO A 401 15.63 0.47 -21.04
N LEU A 402 15.06 0.33 -19.83
CA LEU A 402 14.99 1.33 -18.74
C LEU A 402 16.28 2.15 -18.52
N ARG A 403 17.44 1.67 -18.98
CA ARG A 403 18.73 2.35 -18.98
C ARG A 403 18.83 3.56 -19.91
N GLU A 404 18.09 3.64 -21.01
CA GLU A 404 18.20 4.74 -21.98
C GLU A 404 17.39 5.96 -21.57
N ALA A 405 16.14 5.76 -21.11
CA ALA A 405 15.34 6.81 -20.46
C ALA A 405 16.08 7.41 -19.23
N ARG A 406 16.85 6.58 -18.52
CA ARG A 406 17.65 6.97 -17.35
C ARG A 406 18.78 7.96 -17.66
N ARG A 407 19.32 7.98 -18.88
CA ARG A 407 20.50 8.82 -19.21
C ARG A 407 20.15 10.23 -19.66
N SER A 408 19.11 10.43 -20.46
CA SER A 408 18.87 11.77 -21.03
C SER A 408 18.30 12.78 -20.03
N ARG A 409 17.53 12.33 -19.01
CA ARG A 409 16.81 13.24 -18.10
C ARG A 409 17.57 13.63 -16.81
N LEU A 410 18.46 12.77 -16.32
CA LEU A 410 19.32 13.11 -15.17
C LEU A 410 20.26 14.29 -15.48
N ASP A 411 20.71 14.39 -16.73
CA ASP A 411 21.54 15.51 -17.21
C ASP A 411 20.73 16.81 -17.36
N GLU A 412 19.42 16.73 -17.64
CA GLU A 412 18.57 17.89 -17.90
C GLU A 412 18.03 18.56 -16.62
N ARG A 413 17.68 17.77 -15.59
CA ARG A 413 17.05 18.29 -14.35
C ARG A 413 18.05 18.56 -13.22
N TYR A 414 19.21 17.91 -13.21
CA TYR A 414 20.19 17.99 -12.10
C TYR A 414 21.62 18.32 -12.54
N GLY A 415 21.84 18.68 -13.80
CA GLY A 415 23.15 19.07 -14.33
C GLY A 415 23.86 20.17 -13.52
N ASP A 416 23.10 21.02 -12.83
CA ASP A 416 23.63 22.10 -11.99
C ASP A 416 24.01 21.67 -10.56
N TYR A 417 23.47 20.55 -10.04
CA TYR A 417 23.76 20.07 -8.68
C TYR A 417 25.04 19.23 -8.58
N TYR A 418 25.57 18.76 -9.71
CA TYR A 418 26.74 17.90 -9.78
C TYR A 418 28.00 18.60 -10.32
N ARG A 419 27.99 19.93 -10.48
CA ARG A 419 29.17 20.74 -10.81
C ARG A 419 29.92 21.27 -9.59
#